data_AF-A0A7Y2C935-F1
#
_entry.id   AF-A0A7Y2C935-F1
#
_cell.length_a   1.000
_cell.length_b   1.000
_cell.length_c   1.000
_cell.angle_alpha   90.00
_cell.angle_beta   90.00
_cell.angle_gamma   90.00
#
_symmetry.space_group_name_H-M   'P 1'
#
loop_
_entity.id
_entity.type
_entity.pdbx_description
1 polymer ?
#
loop_
_entity_poly.entity_id
_entity_poly.type
_entity_poly.pdbx_seq_one_letter_code
_entity_poly.pdbx_strand_id
1 'polypeptide(L)'
;MLGKLGCRPTSMMHPWMYVTGQEVGNLRSVDEIRNQLPVGHTRTLWESLLALARVDLNLPVLTPGSQLPGRSEASANSYNADYIICNAAGQRILRHALVDLLIGEAGHKEAALQQMAALFDRDVWPQWLDNAHEVFGPAGLRTGMLGRDVGLAYDWLFGNLSAEQRSMIVAGLDDQAIRPYLQSIEEGVWWTQDLNNWLTTIVGGMGIAGMALGDAHPDAQRLVDYATPQMVRYMSIYGENGEFNESVAYANATERPVGFFSALKYASADERDNVELDRLLEASRWVQYMTLPPGRIAALGDGHADAQPWVRHLAAIAGATDDGILQWFYLDLVNDEPDALELLWFDGSLVPTGPQGRLPLGRAFPEHGGCVSSRTSWDPNTTHCVVYGKASREENHEHNDDGQVCIDGFGERLIIDPGSPSGYPADYFERERWNYYNASVIGHNVLMFGNREMRTVHRERGKPLDPSIKDFHGRFIDYSFDDERGGYW
;
A
#
# COMPACT_ATOMS: atom_id res chain seq x y z
N MET A 1 6.39 -23.16 5.21
CA MET A 1 7.68 -22.61 5.66
C MET A 1 8.41 -22.11 4.43
N LEU A 2 8.56 -20.79 4.30
CA LEU A 2 9.50 -20.22 3.33
C LEU A 2 10.90 -20.70 3.74
N GLY A 3 11.65 -21.32 2.82
CA GLY A 3 13.05 -21.67 3.09
C GLY A 3 13.86 -20.40 3.37
N LYS A 4 14.99 -20.51 4.08
CA LYS A 4 15.89 -19.36 4.24
C LYS A 4 16.38 -18.93 2.86
N LEU A 5 15.97 -17.75 2.40
CA LEU A 5 16.50 -17.13 1.19
C LEU A 5 17.94 -16.69 1.47
N GLY A 6 18.92 -17.28 0.81
CA GLY A 6 20.30 -16.78 0.85
C GLY A 6 20.46 -15.54 -0.04
N CYS A 7 21.38 -14.64 0.34
CA CYS A 7 21.74 -13.47 -0.46
C CYS A 7 22.14 -13.92 -1.86
N ARG A 8 21.51 -13.32 -2.86
CA ARG A 8 21.91 -13.50 -4.25
C ARG A 8 23.27 -12.83 -4.46
N PRO A 9 24.25 -13.53 -5.04
CA PRO A 9 25.49 -12.89 -5.39
C PRO A 9 25.26 -11.95 -6.56
N THR A 10 25.84 -10.75 -6.51
CA THR A 10 25.85 -9.73 -7.58
C THR A 10 26.49 -10.20 -8.88
N SER A 11 27.15 -11.37 -8.86
CA SER A 11 27.59 -12.08 -10.06
C SER A 11 26.44 -12.70 -10.87
N MET A 12 25.25 -12.87 -10.28
CA MET A 12 24.06 -13.27 -11.02
C MET A 12 23.56 -12.14 -11.90
N MET A 13 22.77 -12.51 -12.92
CA MET A 13 22.24 -11.56 -13.89
C MET A 13 21.12 -10.72 -13.27
N HIS A 14 21.31 -9.41 -13.24
CA HIS A 14 20.28 -8.41 -12.96
C HIS A 14 19.51 -8.02 -14.24
N PRO A 15 18.28 -7.49 -14.13
CA PRO A 15 17.49 -7.39 -12.90
C PRO A 15 17.00 -8.76 -12.42
N TRP A 16 16.69 -8.87 -11.14
CA TRP A 16 15.96 -10.02 -10.58
C TRP A 16 14.86 -9.62 -9.62
N MET A 17 14.51 -8.34 -9.54
CA MET A 17 13.42 -7.84 -8.70
C MET A 17 12.24 -7.41 -9.57
N TYR A 18 11.09 -8.06 -9.40
CA TYR A 18 9.83 -7.87 -10.16
C TYR A 18 9.88 -8.17 -11.67
N VAL A 19 11.07 -8.22 -12.25
CA VAL A 19 11.34 -8.65 -13.62
C VAL A 19 12.73 -9.28 -13.66
N THR A 20 12.94 -10.23 -14.55
CA THR A 20 14.21 -10.94 -14.70
C THR A 20 14.95 -10.52 -15.98
N GLY A 21 16.27 -10.38 -15.90
CA GLY A 21 17.11 -10.06 -17.08
C GLY A 21 17.20 -11.18 -18.12
N GLN A 22 16.82 -12.40 -17.74
CA GLN A 22 16.76 -13.59 -18.58
C GLN A 22 15.55 -14.43 -18.16
N GLU A 23 15.10 -15.35 -19.00
CA GLU A 23 14.01 -16.26 -18.67
C GLU A 23 14.34 -17.11 -17.42
N VAL A 24 13.44 -17.12 -16.44
CA VAL A 24 13.54 -17.93 -15.21
C VAL A 24 12.17 -18.50 -14.89
N GLY A 25 11.95 -19.78 -15.23
CA GLY A 25 10.70 -20.49 -14.90
C GLY A 25 9.46 -19.77 -15.41
N ASN A 26 8.54 -19.44 -14.50
CA ASN A 26 7.31 -18.68 -14.75
C ASN A 26 7.42 -17.18 -14.42
N LEU A 27 8.63 -16.67 -14.13
CA LEU A 27 8.85 -15.26 -13.85
C LEU A 27 8.96 -14.46 -15.14
N ARG A 28 8.41 -13.25 -15.13
CA ARG A 28 8.48 -12.38 -16.32
C ARG A 28 9.89 -11.89 -16.55
N SER A 29 10.31 -11.96 -17.81
CA SER A 29 11.55 -11.40 -18.30
C SER A 29 11.37 -9.99 -18.86
N VAL A 30 12.48 -9.24 -18.96
CA VAL A 30 12.50 -7.92 -19.61
C VAL A 30 11.96 -7.98 -21.05
N ASP A 31 12.29 -9.05 -21.79
CA ASP A 31 11.85 -9.21 -23.18
C ASP A 31 10.35 -9.48 -23.30
N GLU A 32 9.76 -10.23 -22.37
CA GLU A 32 8.31 -10.41 -22.31
C GLU A 32 7.59 -9.10 -22.01
N ILE A 33 8.10 -8.30 -21.07
CA ILE A 33 7.54 -6.96 -20.79
C ILE A 33 7.62 -6.08 -22.04
N ARG A 34 8.78 -6.02 -22.72
CA ARG A 34 8.96 -5.27 -23.97
C ARG A 34 7.93 -5.65 -25.04
N ASN A 35 7.64 -6.94 -25.19
CA ASN A 35 6.67 -7.42 -26.16
C ASN A 35 5.23 -7.02 -25.82
N GLN A 36 4.92 -6.74 -24.55
CA GLN A 36 3.59 -6.31 -24.10
C GLN A 36 3.40 -4.79 -24.12
N LEU A 37 4.47 -3.98 -24.18
CA LEU A 37 4.37 -2.51 -24.20
C LEU A 37 3.43 -1.91 -25.25
N PRO A 38 3.26 -2.47 -26.47
CA PRO A 38 2.32 -1.89 -27.44
C PRO A 38 0.88 -2.41 -27.32
N VAL A 39 0.55 -3.21 -26.29
CA VAL A 39 -0.72 -3.96 -26.20
C VAL A 39 -1.63 -3.43 -25.09
N GLY A 40 -2.91 -3.24 -25.39
CA GLY A 40 -3.99 -3.05 -24.41
C GLY A 40 -3.71 -1.96 -23.36
N HIS A 41 -4.04 -2.26 -22.10
CA HIS A 41 -3.80 -1.36 -20.97
C HIS A 41 -2.31 -1.20 -20.61
N THR A 42 -1.48 -2.23 -20.86
CA THR A 42 -0.01 -2.13 -20.72
C THR A 42 0.55 -0.97 -21.55
N ARG A 43 0.00 -0.75 -22.75
CA ARG A 43 0.35 0.41 -23.58
C ARG A 43 0.00 1.74 -22.92
N THR A 44 -1.20 1.85 -22.35
CA THR A 44 -1.63 3.08 -21.65
C THR A 44 -0.70 3.39 -20.48
N LEU A 45 -0.42 2.40 -19.62
CA LEU A 45 0.50 2.53 -18.50
C LEU A 45 1.89 2.97 -18.97
N TRP A 46 2.42 2.30 -20.01
CA TRP A 46 3.75 2.60 -20.55
C TRP A 46 3.84 3.98 -21.20
N GLU A 47 2.87 4.38 -22.03
CA GLU A 47 2.88 5.67 -22.70
C GLU A 47 2.79 6.82 -21.69
N SER A 48 1.94 6.69 -20.66
CA SER A 48 1.85 7.67 -19.55
C SER A 48 3.16 7.75 -18.76
N LEU A 49 3.75 6.61 -18.40
CA LEU A 49 5.02 6.54 -17.68
C LEU A 49 6.16 7.17 -18.50
N LEU A 50 6.26 6.83 -19.79
CA LEU A 50 7.30 7.34 -20.69
C LEU A 50 7.14 8.84 -20.95
N ALA A 51 5.90 9.33 -21.13
CA ALA A 51 5.62 10.75 -21.30
C ALA A 51 6.09 11.56 -20.07
N LEU A 52 5.73 11.09 -18.87
CA LEU A 52 6.14 11.75 -17.63
C LEU A 52 7.67 11.68 -17.43
N ALA A 53 8.30 10.55 -17.75
CA ALA A 53 9.75 10.40 -17.68
C ALA A 53 10.49 11.40 -18.59
N ARG A 54 9.99 11.64 -19.82
CA ARG A 54 10.56 12.62 -20.75
C ARG A 54 10.37 14.07 -20.29
N VAL A 55 9.25 14.37 -19.62
CA VAL A 55 9.04 15.68 -18.98
C VAL A 55 10.07 15.88 -17.87
N ASP A 56 10.26 14.88 -17.01
CA ASP A 56 11.18 14.94 -15.87
C ASP A 56 12.64 15.19 -16.27
N LEU A 57 13.08 14.79 -17.47
CA LEU A 57 14.43 15.09 -17.97
C LEU A 57 14.74 16.59 -18.00
N ASN A 58 13.72 17.44 -18.06
CA ASN A 58 13.85 18.90 -18.14
C ASN A 58 13.51 19.61 -16.82
N LEU A 59 13.16 18.86 -15.77
CA LEU A 59 12.80 19.40 -14.45
C LEU A 59 13.97 19.26 -13.46
N PRO A 60 14.14 20.23 -12.53
CA PRO A 60 15.13 20.09 -11.47
C PRO A 60 14.83 18.85 -10.62
N VAL A 61 15.86 18.30 -9.95
CA VAL A 61 15.67 17.24 -8.96
C VAL A 61 14.70 17.68 -7.88
N LEU A 62 13.90 16.74 -7.39
CA LEU A 62 12.98 16.95 -6.29
C LEU A 62 13.76 16.99 -4.97
N THR A 63 13.45 17.96 -4.14
CA THR A 63 14.00 18.14 -2.79
C THR A 63 12.86 18.35 -1.80
N PRO A 64 13.09 18.27 -0.47
CA PRO A 64 12.03 18.51 0.51
C PRO A 64 11.43 19.92 0.41
N GLY A 65 12.09 20.87 -0.28
CA GLY A 65 11.56 22.20 -0.57
C GLY A 65 10.69 22.30 -1.83
N SER A 66 10.58 21.25 -2.66
CA SER A 66 9.85 21.30 -3.93
C SER A 66 8.34 21.40 -3.75
N GLN A 67 7.70 22.35 -4.44
CA GLN A 67 6.23 22.48 -4.45
C GLN A 67 5.63 21.46 -5.41
N LEU A 68 4.62 20.71 -4.96
CA LEU A 68 3.93 19.68 -5.73
C LEU A 68 2.41 19.77 -5.54
N PRO A 69 1.60 19.37 -6.54
CA PRO A 69 0.16 19.24 -6.36
C PRO A 69 -0.21 18.39 -5.14
N GLY A 70 -1.18 18.86 -4.35
CA GLY A 70 -1.62 18.18 -3.12
C GLY A 70 -0.70 18.36 -1.90
N ARG A 71 0.51 18.91 -2.08
CA ARG A 71 1.47 19.14 -0.99
C ARG A 71 1.20 20.47 -0.29
N SER A 72 1.23 20.48 1.04
CA SER A 72 1.05 21.72 1.80
C SER A 72 2.26 22.65 1.66
N GLU A 73 2.01 23.96 1.53
CA GLU A 73 3.08 24.96 1.50
C GLU A 73 3.92 24.92 2.78
N ALA A 74 3.29 24.63 3.93
CA ALA A 74 3.99 24.53 5.21
C ALA A 74 5.02 23.38 5.21
N SER A 75 4.66 22.21 4.67
CA SER A 75 5.60 21.09 4.52
C SER A 75 6.78 21.45 3.63
N ALA A 76 6.52 22.11 2.50
CA ALA A 76 7.58 22.53 1.59
C ALA A 76 8.49 23.63 2.18
N ASN A 77 7.92 24.65 2.83
CA ASN A 77 8.68 25.74 3.43
C ASN A 77 9.52 25.28 4.64
N SER A 78 9.07 24.24 5.35
CA SER A 78 9.80 23.63 6.46
C SER A 78 10.77 22.52 6.02
N TYR A 79 10.90 22.27 4.72
CA TYR A 79 11.73 21.18 4.17
C TYR A 79 11.37 19.81 4.78
N ASN A 80 10.08 19.59 5.11
CA ASN A 80 9.64 18.31 5.65
C ASN A 80 9.65 17.23 4.55
N ALA A 81 10.27 16.08 4.81
CA ALA A 81 10.19 14.92 3.92
C ALA A 81 8.85 14.18 4.08
N ASP A 82 7.74 14.86 3.79
CA ASP A 82 6.40 14.25 3.85
C ASP A 82 6.17 13.20 2.75
N TYR A 83 5.03 12.52 2.82
CA TYR A 83 4.67 11.44 1.89
C TYR A 83 4.76 11.86 0.43
N ILE A 84 4.22 13.04 0.08
CA ILE A 84 4.00 13.44 -1.30
C ILE A 84 5.34 13.63 -2.00
N ILE A 85 6.27 14.33 -1.36
CA ILE A 85 7.59 14.57 -1.93
C ILE A 85 8.46 13.30 -1.98
N CYS A 86 8.39 12.45 -0.96
CA CYS A 86 9.12 11.17 -0.97
C CYS A 86 8.58 10.23 -2.05
N ASN A 87 7.26 10.10 -2.17
CA ASN A 87 6.63 9.28 -3.20
C ASN A 87 6.98 9.79 -4.60
N ALA A 88 6.92 11.11 -4.83
CA ALA A 88 7.29 11.70 -6.11
C ALA A 88 8.77 11.46 -6.47
N ALA A 89 9.70 11.61 -5.51
CA ALA A 89 11.12 11.34 -5.72
C ALA A 89 11.40 9.86 -6.02
N GLY A 90 10.80 8.94 -5.24
CA GLY A 90 10.92 7.50 -5.45
C GLY A 90 10.34 7.05 -6.80
N GLN A 91 9.13 7.50 -7.14
CA GLN A 91 8.52 7.19 -8.44
C GLN A 91 9.30 7.77 -9.62
N ARG A 92 9.89 8.97 -9.49
CA ARG A 92 10.79 9.52 -10.51
C ARG A 92 12.01 8.62 -10.72
N ILE A 93 12.64 8.15 -9.65
CA ILE A 93 13.77 7.22 -9.70
C ILE A 93 13.37 5.92 -10.41
N LEU A 94 12.29 5.28 -9.98
CA LEU A 94 11.82 4.01 -10.54
C LEU A 94 11.43 4.14 -12.02
N ARG A 95 10.71 5.20 -12.37
CA ARG A 95 10.28 5.49 -13.74
C ARG A 95 11.46 5.69 -14.68
N HIS A 96 12.47 6.46 -14.29
CA HIS A 96 13.69 6.60 -15.10
C HIS A 96 14.48 5.29 -15.18
N ALA A 97 14.61 4.55 -14.09
CA ALA A 97 15.28 3.24 -14.09
C ALA A 97 14.59 2.25 -15.03
N LEU A 98 13.26 2.23 -15.03
CA LEU A 98 12.47 1.34 -15.88
C LEU A 98 12.56 1.73 -17.36
N VAL A 99 12.58 3.02 -17.68
CA VAL A 99 12.77 3.48 -19.07
C VAL A 99 14.16 3.11 -19.60
N ASP A 100 15.21 3.29 -18.79
CA ASP A 100 16.56 2.87 -19.15
C ASP A 100 16.64 1.35 -19.38
N LEU A 101 16.03 0.55 -18.48
CA LEU A 101 15.98 -0.90 -18.59
C LEU A 101 15.24 -1.38 -19.86
N LEU A 102 14.06 -0.83 -20.11
CA LEU A 102 13.17 -1.33 -21.17
C LEU A 102 13.59 -0.87 -22.57
N ILE A 103 14.05 0.37 -22.74
CA ILE A 103 14.34 0.90 -24.08
C ILE A 103 15.70 1.59 -24.22
N GLY A 104 16.44 1.82 -23.14
CA GLY A 104 17.77 2.44 -23.19
C GLY A 104 17.78 3.85 -23.77
N GLU A 105 16.68 4.61 -23.63
CA GLU A 105 16.61 6.00 -24.08
C GLU A 105 17.60 6.86 -23.29
N ALA A 106 18.35 7.71 -23.98
CA ALA A 106 19.44 8.46 -23.37
C ALA A 106 18.97 9.44 -22.28
N GLY A 107 19.77 9.57 -21.21
CA GLY A 107 19.55 10.52 -20.12
C GLY A 107 18.69 10.00 -18.96
N HIS A 108 17.99 8.89 -19.12
CA HIS A 108 17.15 8.34 -18.05
C HIS A 108 17.99 7.79 -16.89
N LYS A 109 19.06 7.03 -17.14
CA LYS A 109 20.00 6.62 -16.10
C LYS A 109 20.58 7.82 -15.34
N GLU A 110 21.04 8.84 -16.05
CA GLU A 110 21.61 10.05 -15.45
C GLU A 110 20.58 10.79 -14.59
N ALA A 111 19.33 10.90 -15.03
CA ALA A 111 18.25 11.52 -14.26
C ALA A 111 17.92 10.75 -12.98
N ALA A 112 17.89 9.41 -13.02
CA ALA A 112 17.73 8.57 -11.83
C ALA A 112 18.88 8.80 -10.84
N LEU A 113 20.13 8.80 -11.33
CA LEU A 113 21.33 9.04 -10.51
C LEU A 113 21.36 10.44 -9.89
N GLN A 114 20.93 11.47 -10.62
CA GLN A 114 20.83 12.84 -10.09
C GLN A 114 19.79 12.93 -8.97
N GLN A 115 18.63 12.30 -9.14
CA GLN A 115 17.61 12.28 -8.09
C GLN A 115 18.08 11.49 -6.86
N MET A 116 18.76 10.35 -7.04
CA MET A 116 19.38 9.61 -5.93
C MET A 116 20.46 10.42 -5.21
N ALA A 117 21.33 11.11 -5.95
CA ALA A 117 22.35 11.96 -5.35
C ALA A 117 21.75 13.06 -4.46
N ALA A 118 20.63 13.66 -4.88
CA ALA A 118 19.89 14.62 -4.06
C ALA A 118 19.30 13.99 -2.78
N LEU A 119 18.86 12.72 -2.84
CA LEU A 119 18.39 11.99 -1.65
C LEU A 119 19.52 11.64 -0.68
N PHE A 120 20.76 11.46 -1.16
CA PHE A 120 21.90 11.07 -0.34
C PHE A 120 22.64 12.26 0.27
N ASP A 121 22.58 13.42 -0.36
CA ASP A 121 23.20 14.65 0.13
C ASP A 121 22.41 15.22 1.33
N ARG A 122 22.99 15.16 2.53
CA ARG A 122 22.36 15.65 3.77
C ARG A 122 22.16 17.17 3.80
N ASP A 123 22.87 17.93 2.98
CA ASP A 123 22.63 19.38 2.85
C ASP A 123 21.39 19.67 1.99
N VAL A 124 20.98 18.73 1.14
CA VAL A 124 19.80 18.82 0.26
C VAL A 124 18.59 18.09 0.86
N TRP A 125 18.83 16.90 1.39
CA TRP A 125 17.83 16.01 1.97
C TRP A 125 18.35 15.47 3.32
N PRO A 126 18.09 16.19 4.43
CA PRO A 126 18.75 15.91 5.71
C PRO A 126 18.52 14.50 6.26
N GLN A 127 17.32 13.95 6.05
CA GLN A 127 16.92 12.63 6.52
C GLN A 127 15.76 12.08 5.70
N TRP A 128 15.68 10.76 5.60
CA TRP A 128 14.51 10.05 5.05
C TRP A 128 13.48 9.81 6.15
N LEU A 129 13.01 10.90 6.76
CA LEU A 129 12.06 10.87 7.87
C LEU A 129 11.19 12.13 7.85
N ASP A 130 9.90 11.92 8.05
CA ASP A 130 8.95 13.02 8.26
C ASP A 130 9.23 13.66 9.62
N ASN A 131 9.19 14.99 9.72
CA ASN A 131 9.46 15.71 10.97
C ASN A 131 8.51 15.26 12.10
N ALA A 132 7.27 14.88 11.78
CA ALA A 132 6.32 14.37 12.76
C ALA A 132 6.69 12.96 13.30
N HIS A 133 7.64 12.29 12.66
CA HIS A 133 8.03 10.91 12.98
C HIS A 133 9.38 10.79 13.70
N GLU A 134 10.13 11.88 13.87
CA GLU A 134 11.42 11.90 14.57
C GLU A 134 11.33 11.31 15.99
N VAL A 135 10.19 11.53 16.65
CA VAL A 135 9.91 11.04 18.00
C VAL A 135 9.76 9.51 18.07
N PHE A 136 9.62 8.81 16.94
CA PHE A 136 9.41 7.36 16.88
C PHE A 136 10.66 6.57 16.52
N GLY A 137 11.81 7.23 16.45
CA GLY A 137 13.12 6.62 16.22
C GLY A 137 13.81 7.13 14.97
N PRO A 138 15.05 6.67 14.71
CA PRO A 138 15.87 7.14 13.61
C PRO A 138 15.38 6.71 12.21
N ALA A 139 14.53 5.69 12.13
CA ALA A 139 13.86 5.27 10.89
C ALA A 139 12.34 5.33 11.01
N GLY A 140 11.67 5.57 9.87
CA GLY A 140 10.22 5.65 9.78
C GLY A 140 9.71 5.31 8.39
N LEU A 141 8.43 5.65 8.13
CA LEU A 141 7.75 5.30 6.88
C LEU A 141 8.54 5.69 5.62
N ARG A 142 9.16 6.88 5.62
CA ARG A 142 9.94 7.39 4.47
C ARG A 142 11.22 6.60 4.24
N THR A 143 11.86 6.13 5.31
CA THR A 143 13.06 5.29 5.26
C THR A 143 12.76 3.99 4.51
N GLY A 144 11.68 3.28 4.87
CA GLY A 144 11.26 2.05 4.20
C GLY A 144 10.85 2.28 2.74
N MET A 145 10.08 3.33 2.47
CA MET A 145 9.64 3.68 1.11
C MET A 145 10.82 4.00 0.18
N LEU A 146 11.67 4.95 0.56
CA LEU A 146 12.80 5.36 -0.27
C LEU A 146 13.88 4.28 -0.34
N GLY A 147 14.09 3.51 0.74
CA GLY A 147 14.98 2.35 0.74
C GLY A 147 14.56 1.29 -0.27
N ARG A 148 13.26 0.98 -0.34
CA ARG A 148 12.68 0.10 -1.38
C ARG A 148 12.95 0.66 -2.77
N ASP A 149 12.59 1.92 -3.02
CA ASP A 149 12.62 2.50 -4.36
C ASP A 149 14.04 2.61 -4.92
N VAL A 150 14.98 3.05 -4.09
CA VAL A 150 16.40 3.13 -4.47
C VAL A 150 16.99 1.73 -4.65
N GLY A 151 16.63 0.76 -3.80
CA GLY A 151 17.05 -0.63 -3.95
C GLY A 151 16.57 -1.26 -5.26
N LEU A 152 15.32 -1.04 -5.64
CA LEU A 152 14.78 -1.54 -6.92
C LEU A 152 15.46 -0.87 -8.12
N ALA A 153 15.67 0.46 -8.07
CA ALA A 153 16.38 1.13 -9.14
C ALA A 153 17.85 0.72 -9.25
N TYR A 154 18.51 0.35 -8.14
CA TYR A 154 19.83 -0.28 -8.18
C TYR A 154 19.81 -1.59 -8.98
N ASP A 155 18.84 -2.47 -8.72
CA ASP A 155 18.68 -3.75 -9.43
C ASP A 155 18.40 -3.52 -10.93
N TRP A 156 17.47 -2.61 -11.26
CA TRP A 156 17.06 -2.35 -12.64
C TRP A 156 18.13 -1.65 -13.47
N LEU A 157 18.90 -0.72 -12.88
CA LEU A 157 19.98 -0.03 -13.57
C LEU A 157 21.30 -0.80 -13.57
N PHE A 158 21.41 -1.89 -12.79
CA PHE A 158 22.68 -2.55 -12.48
C PHE A 158 23.57 -2.77 -13.70
N GLY A 159 23.01 -3.30 -14.79
CA GLY A 159 23.73 -3.58 -16.05
C GLY A 159 24.38 -2.34 -16.69
N ASN A 160 23.85 -1.16 -16.45
CA ASN A 160 24.28 0.12 -17.05
C ASN A 160 25.04 1.05 -16.07
N LEU A 161 25.19 0.64 -14.80
CA LEU A 161 25.94 1.37 -13.78
C LEU A 161 27.44 1.03 -13.81
N SER A 162 28.29 2.04 -13.63
CA SER A 162 29.71 1.83 -13.33
C SER A 162 29.91 1.30 -11.90
N ALA A 163 31.10 0.78 -11.61
CA ALA A 163 31.44 0.31 -10.26
C ALA A 163 31.37 1.43 -9.21
N GLU A 164 31.72 2.65 -9.60
CA GLU A 164 31.64 3.84 -8.76
C GLU A 164 30.18 4.22 -8.50
N GLN A 165 29.33 4.17 -9.52
CA GLN A 165 27.90 4.46 -9.38
C GLN A 165 27.20 3.42 -8.50
N ARG A 166 27.54 2.14 -8.66
CA ARG A 166 27.04 1.07 -7.77
C ARG A 166 27.47 1.31 -6.33
N SER A 167 28.75 1.61 -6.10
CA SER A 167 29.28 1.92 -4.76
C SER A 167 28.60 3.14 -4.14
N MET A 168 28.33 4.19 -4.93
CA MET A 168 27.63 5.39 -4.48
C MET A 168 26.22 5.08 -3.98
N ILE A 169 25.45 4.28 -4.73
CA ILE A 169 24.08 3.91 -4.35
C ILE A 169 24.08 3.05 -3.08
N VAL A 170 24.97 2.06 -3.00
CA VAL A 170 25.09 1.18 -1.82
C VAL A 170 25.46 1.99 -0.57
N ALA A 171 26.43 2.91 -0.68
CA ALA A 171 26.84 3.77 0.44
C ALA A 171 25.73 4.77 0.85
N GLY A 172 25.00 5.31 -0.12
CA GLY A 172 23.86 6.20 0.13
C GLY A 172 22.72 5.50 0.86
N LEU A 173 22.37 4.29 0.42
CA LEU A 173 21.39 3.43 1.12
C LEU A 173 21.85 3.06 2.53
N ASP A 174 23.14 2.76 2.71
CA ASP A 174 23.68 2.44 4.03
C ASP A 174 23.52 3.61 5.01
N ASP A 175 23.91 4.82 4.59
CA ASP A 175 23.88 6.01 5.43
C ASP A 175 22.47 6.54 5.73
N GLN A 176 21.60 6.58 4.71
CA GLN A 176 20.28 7.20 4.84
C GLN A 176 19.19 6.23 5.30
N ALA A 177 19.37 4.92 5.12
CA ALA A 177 18.32 3.94 5.40
C ALA A 177 18.75 2.76 6.26
N ILE A 178 19.79 2.01 5.88
CA ILE A 178 20.13 0.72 6.53
C ILE A 178 20.60 0.95 7.97
N ARG A 179 21.57 1.84 8.20
CA ARG A 179 22.05 2.12 9.56
C ARG A 179 20.96 2.68 10.48
N PRO A 180 20.19 3.71 10.09
CA PRO A 180 19.06 4.18 10.89
C PRO A 180 18.03 3.08 11.21
N TYR A 181 17.69 2.25 10.23
CA TYR A 181 16.74 1.14 10.41
C TYR A 181 17.24 0.10 11.40
N LEU A 182 18.50 -0.32 11.28
CA LEU A 182 19.10 -1.30 12.19
C LEU A 182 19.22 -0.73 13.61
N GLN A 183 19.56 0.55 13.75
CA GLN A 183 19.54 1.25 15.04
C GLN A 183 18.14 1.24 15.66
N SER A 184 17.09 1.55 14.88
CA SER A 184 15.70 1.46 15.36
C SER A 184 15.32 0.06 15.85
N ILE A 185 15.77 -1.00 15.17
CA ILE A 185 15.53 -2.38 15.63
C ILE A 185 16.24 -2.64 16.97
N GLU A 186 17.49 -2.20 17.09
CA GLU A 186 18.29 -2.37 18.31
C GLU A 186 17.72 -1.60 19.51
N GLU A 187 17.11 -0.43 19.25
CA GLU A 187 16.41 0.39 20.24
C GLU A 187 15.02 -0.16 20.63
N GLY A 188 14.51 -1.18 19.93
CA GLY A 188 13.23 -1.82 20.25
C GLY A 188 12.03 -0.93 19.99
N VAL A 189 12.06 -0.13 18.92
CA VAL A 189 10.95 0.76 18.53
C VAL A 189 9.62 0.02 18.36
N TRP A 190 8.53 0.70 18.74
CA TRP A 190 7.19 0.11 18.86
C TRP A 190 6.66 -0.51 17.56
N TRP A 191 6.97 0.09 16.40
CA TRP A 191 6.46 -0.35 15.10
C TRP A 191 7.02 -1.69 14.62
N THR A 192 8.01 -2.24 15.33
CA THR A 192 8.47 -3.63 15.12
C THR A 192 7.51 -4.66 15.73
N GLN A 193 6.69 -4.26 16.69
CA GLN A 193 5.78 -5.12 17.43
C GLN A 193 4.33 -4.95 16.97
N ASP A 194 3.90 -3.72 16.75
CA ASP A 194 2.53 -3.41 16.33
C ASP A 194 2.28 -3.83 14.87
N LEU A 195 1.25 -4.66 14.67
CA LEU A 195 0.82 -5.12 13.35
C LEU A 195 -0.11 -4.08 12.69
N ASN A 196 0.49 -2.98 12.25
CA ASN A 196 -0.17 -1.92 11.48
C ASN A 196 0.67 -1.47 10.28
N ASN A 197 0.17 -0.49 9.54
CA ASN A 197 0.81 0.05 8.35
C ASN A 197 2.30 0.45 8.52
N TRP A 198 2.76 0.82 9.74
CA TRP A 198 4.17 1.14 9.99
C TRP A 198 5.08 -0.06 9.80
N LEU A 199 4.72 -1.21 10.35
CA LEU A 199 5.52 -2.43 10.23
C LEU A 199 5.72 -2.79 8.76
N THR A 200 4.63 -2.91 8.00
CA THR A 200 4.72 -3.36 6.61
C THR A 200 5.44 -2.35 5.70
N THR A 201 5.32 -1.05 5.97
CA THR A 201 6.00 -0.03 5.17
C THR A 201 7.50 -0.02 5.44
N ILE A 202 7.90 -0.05 6.71
CA ILE A 202 9.30 0.09 7.11
C ILE A 202 10.03 -1.23 6.92
N VAL A 203 9.54 -2.29 7.57
CA VAL A 203 10.18 -3.61 7.56
C VAL A 203 10.09 -4.25 6.17
N GLY A 204 8.93 -4.17 5.52
CA GLY A 204 8.77 -4.67 4.15
C GLY A 204 9.65 -3.93 3.15
N GLY A 205 9.71 -2.60 3.21
CA GLY A 205 10.54 -1.79 2.33
C GLY A 205 12.04 -2.09 2.47
N MET A 206 12.54 -2.19 3.70
CA MET A 206 13.95 -2.55 3.95
C MET A 206 14.27 -4.00 3.60
N GLY A 207 13.30 -4.91 3.75
CA GLY A 207 13.44 -6.27 3.24
C GLY A 207 13.61 -6.32 1.72
N ILE A 208 12.83 -5.53 0.97
CA ILE A 208 12.98 -5.41 -0.49
C ILE A 208 14.34 -4.82 -0.86
N ALA A 209 14.80 -3.79 -0.15
CA ALA A 209 16.13 -3.22 -0.36
C ALA A 209 17.23 -4.28 -0.16
N GLY A 210 17.14 -5.09 0.91
CA GLY A 210 18.06 -6.20 1.15
C GLY A 210 18.07 -7.24 0.02
N MET A 211 16.88 -7.61 -0.49
CA MET A 211 16.76 -8.55 -1.62
C MET A 211 17.38 -8.00 -2.92
N ALA A 212 17.23 -6.70 -3.18
CA ALA A 212 17.80 -6.06 -4.35
C ALA A 212 19.32 -5.90 -4.27
N LEU A 213 19.86 -5.62 -3.08
CA LEU A 213 21.30 -5.45 -2.86
C LEU A 213 22.08 -6.78 -2.94
N GLY A 214 21.48 -7.91 -2.55
CA GLY A 214 22.17 -9.20 -2.59
C GLY A 214 23.45 -9.20 -1.74
N ASP A 215 24.59 -9.60 -2.29
CA ASP A 215 25.90 -9.54 -1.59
C ASP A 215 26.63 -8.19 -1.71
N ALA A 216 26.01 -7.16 -2.32
CA ALA A 216 26.60 -5.84 -2.44
C ALA A 216 26.75 -5.12 -1.08
N HIS A 217 25.95 -5.51 -0.08
CA HIS A 217 25.96 -4.92 1.26
C HIS A 217 26.05 -6.02 2.33
N PRO A 218 26.92 -5.89 3.36
CA PRO A 218 27.10 -6.92 4.39
C PRO A 218 25.84 -7.24 5.19
N ASP A 219 24.98 -6.25 5.45
CA ASP A 219 23.72 -6.44 6.19
C ASP A 219 22.52 -6.83 5.31
N ALA A 220 22.67 -6.99 3.99
CA ALA A 220 21.54 -7.29 3.11
C ALA A 220 20.77 -8.55 3.56
N GLN A 221 21.49 -9.62 3.93
CA GLN A 221 20.86 -10.84 4.47
C GLN A 221 20.13 -10.56 5.79
N ARG A 222 20.71 -9.73 6.67
CA ARG A 222 20.12 -9.38 7.96
C ARG A 222 18.78 -8.66 7.77
N LEU A 223 18.67 -7.79 6.76
CA LEU A 223 17.41 -7.13 6.40
C LEU A 223 16.35 -8.13 5.96
N VAL A 224 16.70 -9.08 5.08
CA VAL A 224 15.78 -10.11 4.58
C VAL A 224 15.34 -11.08 5.70
N ASP A 225 16.30 -11.53 6.51
CA ASP A 225 16.07 -12.46 7.62
C ASP A 225 15.18 -11.85 8.71
N TYR A 226 15.32 -10.54 8.95
CA TYR A 226 14.43 -9.82 9.85
C TYR A 226 13.05 -9.59 9.23
N ALA A 227 12.99 -9.15 7.97
CA ALA A 227 11.73 -8.75 7.35
C ALA A 227 10.79 -9.92 7.07
N THR A 228 11.29 -11.03 6.55
CA THR A 228 10.46 -12.17 6.11
C THR A 228 9.52 -12.69 7.19
N PRO A 229 9.96 -13.08 8.41
CA PRO A 229 9.04 -13.55 9.44
C PRO A 229 8.10 -12.46 9.96
N GLN A 230 8.49 -11.17 9.90
CA GLN A 230 7.64 -10.05 10.31
C GLN A 230 6.50 -9.83 9.30
N MET A 231 6.80 -9.88 8.01
CA MET A 231 5.80 -9.77 6.95
C MET A 231 4.86 -10.98 6.94
N VAL A 232 5.37 -12.18 7.19
CA VAL A 232 4.51 -13.36 7.40
C VAL A 232 3.63 -13.20 8.63
N ARG A 233 4.14 -12.65 9.75
CA ARG A 233 3.34 -12.33 10.94
C ARG A 233 2.27 -11.30 10.61
N TYR A 234 2.60 -10.28 9.84
CA TYR A 234 1.66 -9.22 9.45
C TYR A 234 0.43 -9.78 8.74
N MET A 235 0.57 -10.84 7.94
CA MET A 235 -0.57 -11.49 7.28
C MET A 235 -1.60 -12.09 8.24
N SER A 236 -1.30 -12.23 9.54
CA SER A 236 -2.26 -12.75 10.53
C SER A 236 -3.33 -11.74 10.95
N ILE A 237 -3.27 -10.50 10.48
CA ILE A 237 -4.26 -9.46 10.77
C ILE A 237 -5.41 -9.41 9.77
N TYR A 238 -5.37 -10.25 8.74
CA TYR A 238 -6.49 -10.39 7.83
C TYR A 238 -7.44 -11.44 8.39
N GLY A 239 -8.72 -11.10 8.45
CA GLY A 239 -9.76 -12.04 8.84
C GLY A 239 -9.97 -13.15 7.80
N GLU A 240 -10.75 -14.17 8.16
CA GLU A 240 -11.02 -15.30 7.28
C GLU A 240 -11.64 -14.88 5.93
N ASN A 241 -12.40 -13.78 5.90
CA ASN A 241 -12.99 -13.20 4.68
C ASN A 241 -12.21 -11.98 4.17
N GLY A 242 -10.98 -11.79 4.63
CA GLY A 242 -10.05 -10.77 4.16
C GLY A 242 -10.16 -9.40 4.81
N GLU A 243 -11.01 -9.24 5.81
CA GLU A 243 -11.15 -8.00 6.58
C GLU A 243 -9.80 -7.54 7.11
N PHE A 244 -9.48 -6.26 6.94
CA PHE A 244 -8.27 -5.68 7.52
C PHE A 244 -8.54 -5.22 8.96
N ASN A 245 -7.53 -5.26 9.81
CA ASN A 245 -7.65 -4.83 11.22
C ASN A 245 -7.63 -3.31 11.43
N GLU A 246 -7.55 -2.53 10.36
CA GLU A 246 -7.70 -1.07 10.33
C GLU A 246 -8.94 -0.69 9.48
N SER A 247 -9.30 0.59 9.48
CA SER A 247 -10.45 1.09 8.73
C SER A 247 -10.39 0.79 7.23
N VAL A 248 -11.55 0.81 6.58
CA VAL A 248 -11.68 0.49 5.15
C VAL A 248 -10.76 1.38 4.28
N ALA A 249 -10.64 2.68 4.59
CA ALA A 249 -9.79 3.58 3.81
C ALA A 249 -8.28 3.27 3.98
N TYR A 250 -7.89 2.59 5.06
CA TYR A 250 -6.53 2.12 5.29
C TYR A 250 -6.24 0.76 4.66
N ALA A 251 -7.21 0.14 3.98
CA ALA A 251 -7.00 -1.11 3.25
C ALA A 251 -5.88 -1.02 2.18
N ASN A 252 -5.54 0.19 1.73
CA ASN A 252 -4.37 0.43 0.87
C ASN A 252 -3.03 -0.02 1.50
N ALA A 253 -2.96 -0.24 2.82
CA ALA A 253 -1.85 -0.89 3.49
C ALA A 253 -1.51 -2.26 2.88
N THR A 254 -2.49 -2.96 2.31
CA THR A 254 -2.35 -4.26 1.64
C THR A 254 -1.42 -4.24 0.42
N GLU A 255 -1.19 -3.09 -0.19
CA GLU A 255 -0.17 -2.95 -1.24
C GLU A 255 1.23 -3.35 -0.76
N ARG A 256 1.56 -3.10 0.51
CA ARG A 256 2.91 -3.32 1.05
C ARG A 256 3.26 -4.80 1.20
N PRO A 257 2.41 -5.68 1.76
CA PRO A 257 2.65 -7.12 1.68
C PRO A 257 2.62 -7.63 0.25
N VAL A 258 1.74 -7.14 -0.65
CA VAL A 258 1.77 -7.52 -2.08
C VAL A 258 3.14 -7.22 -2.70
N GLY A 259 3.67 -6.03 -2.48
CA GLY A 259 5.01 -5.67 -2.94
C GLY A 259 6.10 -6.57 -2.35
N PHE A 260 6.09 -6.79 -1.03
CA PHE A 260 7.09 -7.64 -0.39
C PHE A 260 7.07 -9.07 -0.91
N PHE A 261 5.91 -9.72 -1.01
CA PHE A 261 5.81 -11.10 -1.48
C PHE A 261 5.97 -11.22 -2.99
N SER A 262 5.65 -10.18 -3.78
CA SER A 262 6.05 -10.10 -5.19
C SER A 262 7.57 -10.09 -5.32
N ALA A 263 8.24 -9.18 -4.60
CA ALA A 263 9.70 -9.09 -4.58
C ALA A 263 10.36 -10.41 -4.13
N LEU A 264 9.80 -11.04 -3.08
CA LEU A 264 10.31 -12.29 -2.55
C LEU A 264 10.24 -13.44 -3.56
N LYS A 265 9.13 -13.56 -4.33
CA LYS A 265 8.98 -14.55 -5.40
C LYS A 265 10.12 -14.44 -6.42
N TYR A 266 10.40 -13.22 -6.87
CA TYR A 266 11.46 -12.95 -7.85
C TYR A 266 12.87 -13.17 -7.25
N ALA A 267 13.14 -12.63 -6.06
CA ALA A 267 14.41 -12.78 -5.37
C ALA A 267 14.76 -14.23 -5.03
N SER A 268 13.76 -15.07 -4.80
CA SER A 268 13.96 -16.51 -4.53
C SER A 268 14.09 -17.37 -5.79
N ALA A 269 13.79 -16.82 -6.99
CA ALA A 269 13.51 -17.64 -8.20
C ALA A 269 12.54 -18.78 -7.89
N ASP A 270 11.58 -18.51 -7.00
CA ASP A 270 10.64 -19.51 -6.59
C ASP A 270 9.56 -19.63 -7.66
N GLU A 271 9.58 -20.76 -8.36
CA GLU A 271 8.60 -21.09 -9.40
C GLU A 271 7.23 -21.44 -8.82
N ARG A 272 7.11 -21.56 -7.48
CA ARG A 272 5.84 -21.84 -6.81
C ARG A 272 4.84 -20.71 -7.02
N ASP A 273 3.57 -21.08 -6.96
CA ASP A 273 2.47 -20.13 -6.87
C ASP A 273 2.66 -19.24 -5.64
N ASN A 274 2.33 -17.95 -5.78
CA ASN A 274 2.54 -16.97 -4.72
C ASN A 274 1.40 -17.09 -3.71
N VAL A 275 1.45 -18.14 -2.89
CA VAL A 275 0.41 -18.48 -1.91
C VAL A 275 0.11 -17.30 -0.98
N GLU A 276 1.08 -16.43 -0.71
CA GLU A 276 0.88 -15.22 0.07
C GLU A 276 -0.02 -14.18 -0.64
N LEU A 277 0.07 -14.04 -1.96
CA LEU A 277 -0.85 -13.19 -2.75
C LEU A 277 -2.23 -13.83 -2.85
N ASP A 278 -2.34 -15.15 -2.99
CA ASP A 278 -3.62 -15.85 -3.02
C ASP A 278 -4.45 -15.59 -1.76
N ARG A 279 -3.77 -15.52 -0.60
CA ARG A 279 -4.40 -15.18 0.69
C ARG A 279 -4.96 -13.76 0.76
N LEU A 280 -4.51 -12.86 -0.11
CA LEU A 280 -5.00 -11.48 -0.18
C LEU A 280 -6.16 -11.30 -1.16
N LEU A 281 -6.60 -12.36 -1.83
CA LEU A 281 -7.78 -12.30 -2.72
C LEU A 281 -9.03 -11.89 -1.95
N GLU A 282 -9.28 -12.49 -0.79
CA GLU A 282 -10.46 -12.15 0.02
C GLU A 282 -10.36 -10.72 0.56
N ALA A 283 -9.16 -10.22 0.91
CA ALA A 283 -8.98 -8.83 1.30
C ALA A 283 -9.32 -7.87 0.15
N SER A 284 -8.97 -8.26 -1.07
CA SER A 284 -9.34 -7.55 -2.29
C SER A 284 -10.84 -7.60 -2.57
N ARG A 285 -11.52 -8.70 -2.22
CA ARG A 285 -12.98 -8.81 -2.28
C ARG A 285 -13.64 -7.91 -1.26
N TRP A 286 -13.14 -7.86 -0.03
CA TRP A 286 -13.63 -6.93 0.98
C TRP A 286 -13.59 -5.47 0.49
N VAL A 287 -12.46 -5.03 -0.09
CA VAL A 287 -12.35 -3.71 -0.73
C VAL A 287 -13.37 -3.49 -1.85
N GLN A 288 -13.62 -4.51 -2.70
CA GLN A 288 -14.66 -4.43 -3.75
C GLN A 288 -16.06 -4.19 -3.19
N TYR A 289 -16.43 -4.92 -2.14
CA TYR A 289 -17.73 -4.75 -1.49
C TYR A 289 -17.86 -3.40 -0.77
N MET A 290 -16.75 -2.89 -0.24
CA MET A 290 -16.67 -1.58 0.42
C MET A 290 -16.40 -0.41 -0.54
N THR A 291 -16.39 -0.65 -1.86
CA THR A 291 -16.32 0.41 -2.86
C THR A 291 -17.71 0.77 -3.36
N LEU A 292 -18.08 2.02 -3.20
CA LEU A 292 -19.36 2.63 -3.50
C LEU A 292 -19.30 3.35 -4.86
N PRO A 293 -20.35 3.27 -5.69
CA PRO A 293 -20.42 4.06 -6.92
C PRO A 293 -20.48 5.59 -6.66
N PRO A 294 -19.91 6.44 -7.54
CA PRO A 294 -18.95 6.12 -8.61
C PRO A 294 -17.52 6.08 -8.07
N GLY A 295 -17.02 4.89 -7.73
CA GLY A 295 -15.61 4.65 -7.36
C GLY A 295 -15.09 5.34 -6.10
N ARG A 296 -15.88 5.36 -5.01
CA ARG A 296 -15.49 5.90 -3.70
C ARG A 296 -15.33 4.77 -2.68
N ILE A 297 -14.33 4.82 -1.81
CA ILE A 297 -14.21 3.87 -0.70
C ILE A 297 -15.19 4.25 0.42
N ALA A 298 -15.79 3.25 1.09
CA ALA A 298 -16.61 3.50 2.27
C ALA A 298 -15.75 4.12 3.38
N ALA A 299 -16.13 5.32 3.84
CA ALA A 299 -15.43 6.06 4.89
C ALA A 299 -15.76 5.57 6.31
N LEU A 300 -15.88 4.25 6.51
CA LEU A 300 -16.12 3.66 7.82
C LEU A 300 -14.82 3.68 8.64
N GLY A 301 -14.82 4.34 9.81
CA GLY A 301 -13.61 4.64 10.57
C GLY A 301 -12.79 5.78 9.94
N ASP A 302 -11.48 5.83 10.22
CA ASP A 302 -10.65 6.86 9.60
C ASP A 302 -10.65 6.72 8.07
N GLY A 303 -10.92 7.81 7.36
CA GLY A 303 -11.10 7.83 5.92
C GLY A 303 -11.75 9.11 5.43
N HIS A 304 -11.91 9.28 4.12
CA HIS A 304 -12.60 10.45 3.56
C HIS A 304 -13.68 9.99 2.59
N ALA A 305 -14.87 10.58 2.69
CA ALA A 305 -16.06 10.14 1.95
C ALA A 305 -15.93 10.23 0.41
N ASP A 306 -14.98 11.03 -0.09
CA ASP A 306 -14.68 11.22 -1.51
C ASP A 306 -13.38 10.50 -1.93
N ALA A 307 -12.73 9.76 -1.03
CA ALA A 307 -11.50 9.05 -1.36
C ALA A 307 -11.78 7.90 -2.34
N GLN A 308 -10.93 7.78 -3.35
CA GLN A 308 -10.95 6.62 -4.25
C GLN A 308 -10.21 5.45 -3.61
N PRO A 309 -10.63 4.19 -3.88
CA PRO A 309 -9.89 3.02 -3.46
C PRO A 309 -8.50 2.98 -4.13
N TRP A 310 -7.49 2.56 -3.39
CA TRP A 310 -6.15 2.34 -3.95
C TRP A 310 -6.07 0.95 -4.59
N VAL A 311 -6.10 0.88 -5.94
CA VAL A 311 -6.32 -0.39 -6.65
C VAL A 311 -5.11 -0.97 -7.38
N ARG A 312 -3.98 -0.25 -7.49
CA ARG A 312 -2.83 -0.67 -8.33
C ARG A 312 -2.30 -2.07 -7.99
N HIS A 313 -2.14 -2.36 -6.70
CA HIS A 313 -1.68 -3.66 -6.19
C HIS A 313 -2.64 -4.83 -6.51
N LEU A 314 -3.91 -4.54 -6.79
CA LEU A 314 -4.90 -5.56 -7.12
C LEU A 314 -4.59 -6.25 -8.46
N ALA A 315 -3.89 -5.58 -9.38
CA ALA A 315 -3.43 -6.18 -10.62
C ALA A 315 -2.45 -7.35 -10.37
N ALA A 316 -1.60 -7.25 -9.34
CA ALA A 316 -0.69 -8.32 -8.95
C ALA A 316 -1.44 -9.53 -8.39
N ILE A 317 -2.44 -9.27 -7.54
CA ILE A 317 -3.28 -10.31 -6.94
C ILE A 317 -4.13 -10.99 -8.03
N ALA A 318 -4.71 -10.21 -8.95
CA ALA A 318 -5.51 -10.72 -10.06
C ALA A 318 -4.69 -11.70 -10.92
N GLY A 319 -3.47 -11.31 -11.33
CA GLY A 319 -2.57 -12.19 -12.08
C GLY A 319 -2.12 -13.43 -11.30
N ALA A 320 -1.87 -13.31 -9.99
CA ALA A 320 -1.49 -14.44 -9.15
C ALA A 320 -2.62 -15.46 -8.96
N THR A 321 -3.87 -15.01 -8.99
CA THR A 321 -5.07 -15.82 -8.70
C THR A 321 -5.91 -16.17 -9.93
N ASP A 322 -5.48 -15.75 -11.13
CA ASP A 322 -6.24 -15.86 -12.39
C ASP A 322 -7.67 -15.27 -12.27
N ASP A 323 -7.79 -14.17 -11.52
CA ASP A 323 -9.09 -13.61 -11.13
C ASP A 323 -9.55 -12.45 -12.04
N GLY A 324 -10.30 -12.80 -13.09
CA GLY A 324 -10.83 -11.83 -14.04
C GLY A 324 -11.77 -10.77 -13.43
N ILE A 325 -12.39 -11.04 -12.28
CA ILE A 325 -13.26 -10.08 -11.60
C ILE A 325 -12.44 -8.98 -10.92
N LEU A 326 -11.34 -9.35 -10.27
CA LEU A 326 -10.41 -8.41 -9.67
C LEU A 326 -9.70 -7.58 -10.74
N GLN A 327 -9.34 -8.21 -11.86
CA GLN A 327 -8.81 -7.52 -13.04
C GLN A 327 -9.80 -6.47 -13.57
N TRP A 328 -11.08 -6.83 -13.69
CA TRP A 328 -12.14 -5.89 -14.09
C TRP A 328 -12.26 -4.72 -13.12
N PHE A 329 -12.27 -4.99 -11.81
CA PHE A 329 -12.37 -3.97 -10.78
C PHE A 329 -11.17 -3.02 -10.77
N TYR A 330 -9.96 -3.54 -10.94
CA TYR A 330 -8.75 -2.74 -11.11
C TYR A 330 -8.87 -1.82 -12.33
N LEU A 331 -9.25 -2.34 -13.50
CA LEU A 331 -9.35 -1.57 -14.75
C LEU A 331 -10.47 -0.51 -14.73
N ASP A 332 -11.52 -0.73 -13.94
CA ASP A 332 -12.62 0.22 -13.78
C ASP A 332 -12.23 1.45 -12.94
N LEU A 333 -11.28 1.28 -12.01
CA LEU A 333 -10.94 2.28 -11.00
C LEU A 333 -9.53 2.86 -11.12
N VAL A 334 -8.66 2.25 -11.92
CA VAL A 334 -7.31 2.75 -12.17
C VAL A 334 -7.37 4.17 -12.73
N ASN A 335 -6.53 5.04 -12.18
CA ASN A 335 -6.43 6.43 -12.60
C ASN A 335 -5.25 6.62 -13.57
N ASP A 336 -5.18 7.81 -14.18
CA ASP A 336 -4.15 8.13 -15.17
C ASP A 336 -2.76 8.41 -14.54
N GLU A 337 -2.59 8.30 -13.22
CA GLU A 337 -1.29 8.53 -12.57
C GLU A 337 -0.41 7.29 -12.70
N PRO A 338 0.70 7.35 -13.48
CA PRO A 338 1.52 6.17 -13.75
C PRO A 338 2.37 5.78 -12.54
N ASP A 339 2.38 4.50 -12.20
CA ASP A 339 3.26 3.88 -11.21
C ASP A 339 4.18 2.83 -11.87
N ALA A 340 5.46 2.82 -11.50
CA ALA A 340 6.42 1.91 -12.12
C ALA A 340 6.17 0.43 -11.80
N LEU A 341 5.70 0.10 -10.59
CA LEU A 341 5.40 -1.27 -10.19
C LEU A 341 4.09 -1.76 -10.80
N GLU A 342 3.13 -0.87 -11.01
CA GLU A 342 1.87 -1.20 -11.66
C GLU A 342 2.06 -1.81 -13.06
N LEU A 343 2.96 -1.24 -13.87
CA LEU A 343 3.34 -1.80 -15.18
C LEU A 343 3.90 -3.23 -15.05
N LEU A 344 4.63 -3.50 -13.98
CA LEU A 344 5.24 -4.81 -13.68
C LEU A 344 4.32 -5.76 -12.92
N TRP A 345 3.13 -5.33 -12.51
CA TRP A 345 2.12 -6.17 -11.87
C TRP A 345 1.05 -6.58 -12.85
N PHE A 346 0.58 -5.66 -13.68
CA PHE A 346 -0.50 -5.90 -14.62
C PHE A 346 -0.22 -7.07 -15.58
N ASP A 347 -1.13 -8.05 -15.63
CA ASP A 347 -1.12 -9.13 -16.61
C ASP A 347 -2.12 -8.83 -17.73
N GLY A 348 -1.61 -8.45 -18.90
CA GLY A 348 -2.44 -8.14 -20.07
C GLY A 348 -3.08 -9.36 -20.74
N SER A 349 -2.72 -10.58 -20.34
CA SER A 349 -3.31 -11.82 -20.85
C SER A 349 -4.59 -12.22 -20.10
N LEU A 350 -4.76 -11.73 -18.87
CA LEU A 350 -5.93 -12.01 -18.03
C LEU A 350 -7.15 -11.22 -18.52
N VAL A 351 -8.22 -11.95 -18.86
CA VAL A 351 -9.45 -11.37 -19.41
C VAL A 351 -10.33 -10.79 -18.29
N PRO A 352 -10.60 -9.47 -18.27
CA PRO A 352 -11.47 -8.89 -17.27
C PRO A 352 -12.91 -9.38 -17.44
N THR A 353 -13.53 -9.76 -16.32
CA THR A 353 -14.88 -10.31 -16.27
C THR A 353 -15.71 -9.58 -15.21
N GLY A 354 -16.82 -8.96 -15.61
CA GLY A 354 -17.66 -8.21 -14.67
C GLY A 354 -18.28 -9.09 -13.55
N PRO A 355 -18.44 -8.55 -12.33
CA PRO A 355 -18.94 -9.28 -11.15
C PRO A 355 -20.44 -9.62 -11.20
N GLN A 356 -21.23 -8.98 -12.07
CA GLN A 356 -22.68 -9.19 -12.14
C GLN A 356 -23.03 -10.66 -12.42
N GLY A 357 -23.83 -11.25 -11.53
CA GLY A 357 -24.23 -12.67 -11.59
C GLY A 357 -23.12 -13.67 -11.24
N ARG A 358 -21.97 -13.19 -10.75
CA ARG A 358 -20.82 -14.00 -10.34
C ARG A 358 -20.45 -13.77 -8.87
N LEU A 359 -20.59 -12.54 -8.39
CA LEU A 359 -20.49 -12.21 -6.97
C LEU A 359 -21.88 -11.93 -6.39
N PRO A 360 -22.18 -12.40 -5.17
CA PRO A 360 -23.45 -12.11 -4.51
C PRO A 360 -23.59 -10.60 -4.27
N LEU A 361 -24.83 -10.13 -4.28
CA LEU A 361 -25.15 -8.72 -4.09
C LEU A 361 -25.04 -8.27 -2.63
N GLY A 362 -24.95 -9.20 -1.68
CA GLY A 362 -24.75 -8.91 -0.27
C GLY A 362 -23.68 -9.79 0.36
N ARG A 363 -22.84 -9.20 1.22
CA ARG A 363 -21.84 -9.93 2.01
C ARG A 363 -21.61 -9.24 3.34
N ALA A 364 -21.51 -10.06 4.39
CA ALA A 364 -21.05 -9.64 5.71
C ALA A 364 -19.62 -10.15 5.94
N PHE A 365 -18.88 -9.38 6.71
CA PHE A 365 -17.47 -9.53 6.98
C PHE A 365 -17.30 -9.43 8.51
N PRO A 366 -17.45 -10.54 9.26
CA PRO A 366 -17.66 -10.53 10.70
C PRO A 366 -16.42 -10.21 11.54
N GLU A 367 -15.22 -10.19 10.96
CA GLU A 367 -14.00 -9.89 11.71
C GLU A 367 -13.68 -8.39 11.76
N HIS A 368 -12.80 -8.00 12.69
CA HIS A 368 -12.37 -6.62 12.95
C HIS A 368 -13.56 -5.65 13.07
N GLY A 369 -13.72 -4.71 12.11
CA GLY A 369 -14.82 -3.76 12.09
C GLY A 369 -16.19 -4.40 11.86
N GLY A 370 -16.31 -5.66 11.47
CA GLY A 370 -17.61 -6.29 11.26
C GLY A 370 -18.36 -5.63 10.09
N CYS A 371 -17.72 -5.45 8.94
CA CYS A 371 -18.30 -4.70 7.81
C CYS A 371 -19.45 -5.46 7.12
N VAL A 372 -20.34 -4.74 6.48
CA VAL A 372 -21.41 -5.30 5.64
C VAL A 372 -21.70 -4.40 4.45
N SER A 373 -22.02 -5.02 3.32
CA SER A 373 -22.46 -4.32 2.12
C SER A 373 -23.54 -5.14 1.42
N SER A 374 -24.63 -4.47 1.07
CA SER A 374 -25.75 -5.01 0.29
C SER A 374 -26.09 -4.03 -0.81
N ARG A 375 -26.01 -4.46 -2.06
CA ARG A 375 -26.20 -3.63 -3.25
C ARG A 375 -27.29 -4.20 -4.14
N THR A 376 -27.80 -3.37 -5.06
CA THR A 376 -28.86 -3.79 -6.02
C THR A 376 -28.30 -4.26 -7.36
N SER A 377 -27.06 -3.89 -7.67
CA SER A 377 -26.29 -4.37 -8.82
C SER A 377 -24.81 -4.14 -8.56
N TRP A 378 -23.97 -4.62 -9.48
CA TRP A 378 -22.56 -4.25 -9.53
C TRP A 378 -22.26 -3.15 -10.56
N ASP A 379 -23.23 -2.29 -10.88
CA ASP A 379 -22.98 -1.15 -11.77
C ASP A 379 -22.00 -0.18 -11.08
N PRO A 380 -20.80 0.05 -11.62
CA PRO A 380 -19.76 0.81 -10.93
C PRO A 380 -20.07 2.30 -10.82
N ASN A 381 -21.04 2.81 -11.58
CA ASN A 381 -21.34 4.24 -11.67
C ASN A 381 -22.67 4.61 -11.01
N THR A 382 -23.70 3.78 -11.20
CA THR A 382 -25.11 4.16 -10.95
C THR A 382 -25.94 3.06 -10.28
N THR A 383 -25.33 2.24 -9.43
CA THR A 383 -26.09 1.28 -8.60
C THR A 383 -27.22 2.00 -7.85
N HIS A 384 -28.46 1.52 -7.98
CA HIS A 384 -29.65 2.21 -7.47
C HIS A 384 -29.65 2.38 -5.95
N CYS A 385 -29.12 1.40 -5.23
CA CYS A 385 -29.00 1.41 -3.78
C CYS A 385 -27.85 0.51 -3.34
N VAL A 386 -27.03 1.04 -2.44
CA VAL A 386 -26.04 0.32 -1.65
C VAL A 386 -26.29 0.66 -0.18
N VAL A 387 -26.64 -0.34 0.62
CA VAL A 387 -26.67 -0.23 2.08
C VAL A 387 -25.41 -0.87 2.60
N TYR A 388 -24.64 -0.11 3.37
CA TYR A 388 -23.36 -0.56 3.91
C TYR A 388 -23.23 -0.10 5.35
N GLY A 389 -22.32 -0.70 6.09
CA GLY A 389 -22.17 -0.37 7.50
C GLY A 389 -21.23 -1.32 8.20
N LYS A 390 -21.30 -1.31 9.52
CA LYS A 390 -20.44 -2.13 10.36
C LYS A 390 -21.07 -2.47 11.69
N ALA A 391 -20.72 -3.63 12.22
CA ALA A 391 -21.25 -4.17 13.46
C ALA A 391 -20.26 -4.06 14.63
N SER A 392 -18.99 -3.74 14.38
CA SER A 392 -17.93 -3.71 15.37
C SER A 392 -16.93 -2.58 15.11
N ARG A 393 -15.86 -2.52 15.89
CA ARG A 393 -14.75 -1.56 15.76
C ARG A 393 -13.48 -2.27 15.34
N GLU A 394 -12.70 -1.58 14.52
CA GLU A 394 -11.38 -2.02 14.11
C GLU A 394 -10.38 -1.91 15.28
N GLU A 395 -9.21 -2.53 15.12
CA GLU A 395 -8.15 -2.49 16.15
C GLU A 395 -7.29 -1.22 16.07
N ASN A 396 -7.30 -0.55 14.92
CA ASN A 396 -6.66 0.73 14.67
C ASN A 396 -7.53 1.56 13.74
N HIS A 397 -7.31 2.88 13.71
CA HIS A 397 -8.00 3.78 12.79
C HIS A 397 -9.54 3.72 12.93
N GLU A 398 -9.99 3.39 14.12
CA GLU A 398 -11.37 3.11 14.53
C GLU A 398 -12.12 4.36 15.01
N HIS A 399 -13.43 4.40 14.79
CA HIS A 399 -14.32 5.40 15.39
C HIS A 399 -15.28 4.74 16.39
N ASN A 400 -16.14 5.53 17.06
CA ASN A 400 -17.21 5.01 17.92
C ASN A 400 -18.50 4.82 17.11
N ASP A 401 -18.43 3.94 16.12
CA ASP A 401 -19.41 3.71 15.05
C ASP A 401 -19.98 2.27 15.04
N ASP A 402 -19.89 1.55 16.17
CA ASP A 402 -20.46 0.21 16.34
C ASP A 402 -21.97 0.19 16.00
N GLY A 403 -22.35 -0.60 15.00
CA GLY A 403 -23.74 -0.77 14.57
C GLY A 403 -24.22 0.26 13.57
N GLN A 404 -23.31 1.03 12.97
CA GLN A 404 -23.66 2.05 11.98
C GLN A 404 -24.24 1.45 10.69
N VAL A 405 -25.21 2.17 10.13
CA VAL A 405 -25.77 1.91 8.79
C VAL A 405 -25.73 3.19 7.95
N CYS A 406 -25.22 3.04 6.73
CA CYS A 406 -25.10 4.07 5.71
C CYS A 406 -25.78 3.62 4.42
N ILE A 407 -26.16 4.59 3.58
CA ILE A 407 -26.91 4.36 2.34
C ILE A 407 -26.38 5.29 1.25
N ASP A 408 -26.01 4.70 0.12
CA ASP A 408 -25.83 5.38 -1.16
C ASP A 408 -26.95 4.98 -2.12
N GLY A 409 -27.43 5.92 -2.93
CA GLY A 409 -28.47 5.69 -3.93
C GLY A 409 -28.16 6.38 -5.26
N PHE A 410 -28.20 5.63 -6.35
CA PHE A 410 -27.85 6.10 -7.70
C PHE A 410 -26.46 6.76 -7.78
N GLY A 411 -25.49 6.27 -7.00
CA GLY A 411 -24.15 6.85 -6.89
C GLY A 411 -24.04 8.10 -6.00
N GLU A 412 -25.14 8.53 -5.39
CA GLU A 412 -25.19 9.69 -4.50
C GLU A 412 -25.29 9.29 -3.03
N ARG A 413 -24.66 10.11 -2.18
CA ARG A 413 -24.62 9.95 -0.73
C ARG A 413 -25.95 10.31 -0.08
N LEU A 414 -26.60 9.38 0.62
CA LEU A 414 -27.88 9.63 1.31
C LEU A 414 -27.73 9.64 2.83
N ILE A 415 -27.18 8.58 3.41
CA ILE A 415 -26.85 8.45 4.84
C ILE A 415 -25.38 8.08 4.93
N ILE A 416 -24.55 8.94 5.51
CA ILE A 416 -23.09 8.82 5.41
C ILE A 416 -22.41 8.69 6.75
N ASP A 417 -21.24 8.07 6.73
CA ASP A 417 -20.21 8.30 7.73
C ASP A 417 -19.47 9.62 7.39
N PRO A 418 -19.21 10.51 8.35
CA PRO A 418 -18.44 11.74 8.12
C PRO A 418 -16.95 11.49 7.79
N GLY A 419 -16.41 10.30 8.00
CA GLY A 419 -15.01 9.94 7.91
C GLY A 419 -14.18 10.68 8.96
N SER A 420 -12.89 10.84 8.70
CA SER A 420 -11.95 11.65 9.47
C SER A 420 -12.13 13.15 9.20
N PRO A 421 -11.66 14.02 10.10
CA PRO A 421 -11.47 15.44 9.79
C PRO A 421 -10.58 15.64 8.55
N SER A 422 -10.66 16.81 7.91
CA SER A 422 -9.88 17.14 6.69
C SER A 422 -8.36 17.08 6.89
N GLY A 423 -7.89 17.09 8.13
CA GLY A 423 -6.55 16.69 8.56
C GLY A 423 -6.60 16.31 10.03
N TYR A 424 -5.68 15.47 10.49
CA TYR A 424 -5.66 15.05 11.90
C TYR A 424 -5.13 16.17 12.80
N PRO A 425 -5.91 16.64 13.79
CA PRO A 425 -5.38 17.43 14.89
C PRO A 425 -4.21 16.73 15.61
N ALA A 426 -3.33 17.49 16.25
CA ALA A 426 -2.13 16.94 16.89
C ALA A 426 -2.43 15.92 18.00
N ASP A 427 -3.58 16.03 18.65
CA ASP A 427 -4.08 15.16 19.72
C ASP A 427 -5.11 14.12 19.21
N TYR A 428 -5.32 14.01 17.89
CA TYR A 428 -6.34 13.13 17.32
C TYR A 428 -6.10 11.66 17.65
N PHE A 429 -4.84 11.23 17.69
CA PHE A 429 -4.47 9.85 18.01
C PHE A 429 -4.20 9.64 19.51
N GLU A 430 -4.58 10.61 20.33
CA GLU A 430 -4.44 10.58 21.78
C GLU A 430 -5.79 10.28 22.46
N ARG A 431 -5.94 10.61 23.74
CA ARG A 431 -7.17 10.34 24.51
C ARG A 431 -8.34 11.23 24.09
N GLU A 432 -8.02 12.33 23.44
CA GLU A 432 -8.91 13.39 22.99
C GLU A 432 -9.65 13.02 21.69
N ARG A 433 -9.26 11.92 21.02
CA ARG A 433 -9.90 11.42 19.79
C ARG A 433 -11.43 11.48 19.83
N TRP A 434 -11.99 11.01 20.93
CA TRP A 434 -13.44 10.87 21.13
C TRP A 434 -14.16 12.21 21.38
N ASN A 435 -13.43 13.33 21.47
CA ASN A 435 -14.01 14.67 21.50
C ASN A 435 -14.30 15.21 20.09
N TYR A 436 -13.70 14.62 19.06
CA TYR A 436 -13.93 15.00 17.67
C TYR A 436 -15.22 14.40 17.16
N TYR A 437 -16.08 15.24 16.58
CA TYR A 437 -17.37 14.83 16.01
C TYR A 437 -17.23 13.60 15.10
N ASN A 438 -16.21 13.62 14.24
CA ASN A 438 -15.86 12.55 13.32
C ASN A 438 -15.58 11.18 13.94
N ALA A 439 -15.09 11.11 15.18
CA ALA A 439 -14.72 9.85 15.82
C ALA A 439 -15.64 9.47 16.98
N SER A 440 -16.51 10.38 17.41
CA SER A 440 -17.44 10.23 18.53
C SER A 440 -18.77 9.63 18.07
N VAL A 441 -19.46 8.92 18.96
CA VAL A 441 -20.80 8.36 18.71
C VAL A 441 -21.80 9.39 18.17
N ILE A 442 -21.64 10.68 18.48
CA ILE A 442 -22.55 11.75 18.02
C ILE A 442 -22.42 12.05 16.51
N GLY A 443 -21.31 11.63 15.89
CA GLY A 443 -21.04 11.81 14.47
C GLY A 443 -21.62 10.74 13.55
N HIS A 444 -21.98 9.59 14.11
CA HIS A 444 -22.32 8.39 13.35
C HIS A 444 -23.82 8.07 13.38
N ASN A 445 -24.26 7.24 12.43
CA ASN A 445 -25.66 6.80 12.31
C ASN A 445 -25.97 5.66 13.30
N VAL A 446 -25.79 5.92 14.60
CA VAL A 446 -25.91 4.95 15.69
C VAL A 446 -26.77 5.52 16.84
N LEU A 447 -27.23 4.64 17.73
CA LEU A 447 -27.99 5.05 18.91
C LEU A 447 -27.06 5.47 20.06
N MET A 448 -27.32 6.62 20.67
CA MET A 448 -26.63 7.10 21.87
C MET A 448 -27.45 6.83 23.13
N PHE A 449 -26.85 6.18 24.13
CA PHE A 449 -27.57 5.78 25.36
C PHE A 449 -27.25 6.70 26.55
N GLY A 450 -28.25 7.51 26.93
CA GLY A 450 -28.17 8.38 28.11
C GLY A 450 -27.18 9.53 27.95
N ASN A 451 -27.02 10.04 26.72
CA ASN A 451 -26.07 11.11 26.36
C ASN A 451 -24.63 10.80 26.79
N ARG A 452 -24.22 9.54 26.67
CA ARG A 452 -22.85 9.11 26.96
C ARG A 452 -22.16 8.62 25.71
N GLU A 453 -20.87 8.90 25.64
CA GLU A 453 -19.96 8.33 24.67
C GLU A 453 -19.93 6.80 24.77
N MET A 454 -19.69 6.15 23.65
CA MET A 454 -19.41 4.72 23.57
C MET A 454 -18.13 4.41 24.36
N ARG A 455 -18.15 3.30 25.11
CA ARG A 455 -16.98 2.90 25.88
C ARG A 455 -15.92 2.35 24.94
N THR A 456 -14.69 2.75 25.19
CA THR A 456 -13.52 2.39 24.41
C THR A 456 -12.35 2.20 25.34
N VAL A 457 -11.45 1.28 24.99
CA VAL A 457 -10.20 1.08 25.71
C VAL A 457 -9.10 1.74 24.89
N HIS A 458 -8.35 2.64 25.54
CA HIS A 458 -7.24 3.31 24.88
C HIS A 458 -6.08 2.33 24.66
N ARG A 459 -5.62 2.22 23.41
CA ARG A 459 -4.47 1.42 23.04
C ARG A 459 -3.18 2.24 23.19
N GLU A 460 -2.24 1.73 23.98
CA GLU A 460 -0.90 2.30 24.09
C GLU A 460 0.03 1.62 23.09
N ARG A 461 0.79 2.40 22.32
CA ARG A 461 1.72 1.90 21.29
C ARG A 461 2.77 0.97 21.90
N GLY A 462 3.10 -0.10 21.17
CA GLY A 462 4.07 -1.09 21.61
C GLY A 462 3.61 -1.96 22.79
N LYS A 463 2.35 -1.83 23.23
CA LYS A 463 1.74 -2.73 24.22
C LYS A 463 0.76 -3.69 23.54
N PRO A 464 0.70 -4.96 24.00
CA PRO A 464 -0.33 -5.88 23.56
C PRO A 464 -1.73 -5.28 23.75
N LEU A 465 -2.64 -5.62 22.84
CA LEU A 465 -4.07 -5.32 23.00
C LEU A 465 -4.56 -5.86 24.34
N ASP A 466 -5.18 -4.99 25.14
CA ASP A 466 -5.86 -5.39 26.38
C ASP A 466 -7.00 -6.36 26.00
N PRO A 467 -7.03 -7.59 26.52
CA PRO A 467 -8.09 -8.55 26.19
C PRO A 467 -9.51 -8.05 26.48
N SER A 468 -9.67 -7.10 27.42
CA SER A 468 -10.95 -6.47 27.74
C SER A 468 -11.46 -5.54 26.64
N ILE A 469 -10.64 -5.19 25.64
CA ILE A 469 -11.08 -4.47 24.43
C ILE A 469 -12.25 -5.19 23.79
N LYS A 470 -12.18 -6.52 23.67
CA LYS A 470 -13.23 -7.34 23.03
C LYS A 470 -14.59 -7.27 23.74
N ASP A 471 -14.61 -6.89 25.02
CA ASP A 471 -15.87 -6.74 25.78
C ASP A 471 -16.65 -5.47 25.38
N PHE A 472 -16.02 -4.55 24.64
CA PHE A 472 -16.61 -3.30 24.17
C PHE A 472 -16.83 -3.25 22.66
N HIS A 473 -16.69 -4.39 21.97
CA HIS A 473 -16.90 -4.50 20.53
C HIS A 473 -18.30 -5.02 20.23
N GLY A 474 -18.96 -4.42 19.24
CA GLY A 474 -20.14 -5.03 18.65
C GLY A 474 -19.79 -6.28 17.83
N ARG A 475 -20.80 -7.02 17.40
CA ARG A 475 -20.66 -8.18 16.49
C ARG A 475 -21.98 -8.46 15.80
N PHE A 476 -21.93 -9.11 14.65
CA PHE A 476 -23.12 -9.70 14.06
C PHE A 476 -23.68 -10.80 14.97
N ILE A 477 -25.00 -10.80 15.16
CA ILE A 477 -25.71 -11.89 15.85
C ILE A 477 -26.22 -12.91 14.83
N ASP A 478 -26.64 -12.43 13.66
CA ASP A 478 -27.12 -13.24 12.54
C ASP A 478 -27.03 -12.40 11.26
N TYR A 479 -26.88 -13.01 10.09
CA TYR A 479 -26.93 -12.30 8.80
C TYR A 479 -27.30 -13.26 7.67
N SER A 480 -28.00 -12.75 6.66
CA SER A 480 -28.36 -13.52 5.46
C SER A 480 -28.62 -12.58 4.29
N PHE A 481 -28.24 -13.00 3.08
CA PHE A 481 -28.43 -12.26 1.84
C PHE A 481 -29.06 -13.14 0.76
N ASP A 482 -29.97 -12.55 -0.01
CA ASP A 482 -30.63 -13.13 -1.17
C ASP A 482 -30.67 -12.07 -2.28
N ASP A 483 -30.12 -12.39 -3.45
CA ASP A 483 -29.97 -11.41 -4.54
C ASP A 483 -31.32 -10.90 -5.08
N GLU A 484 -32.43 -11.64 -4.90
CA GLU A 484 -33.75 -11.22 -5.35
C GLU A 484 -34.49 -10.38 -4.30
N ARG A 485 -34.22 -10.60 -3.01
CA ARG A 485 -35.00 -10.05 -1.88
C ARG A 485 -34.23 -9.05 -1.01
N GLY A 486 -32.91 -8.98 -1.15
CA GLY A 486 -32.02 -8.24 -0.25
C GLY A 486 -31.55 -9.11 0.93
N GLY A 487 -31.18 -8.46 2.05
CA GLY A 487 -30.65 -9.17 3.22
C GLY A 487 -30.95 -8.49 4.55
N TYR A 488 -30.47 -9.13 5.62
CA TYR A 488 -30.44 -8.60 6.98
C TYR A 488 -29.11 -8.97 7.63
N TRP A 489 -28.75 -8.26 8.71
CA TRP A 489 -27.57 -8.50 9.53
C TRP A 489 -27.76 -7.96 10.95
#